data_AF-A0A0M4G8C8-F1
#
_entry.id   AF-A0A0M4G8C8-F1
#
_cell.length_a   1.000
_cell.length_b   1.000
_cell.length_c   1.000
_cell.angle_alpha   90.00
_cell.angle_beta   90.00
_cell.angle_gamma   90.00
#
_symmetry.space_group_name_H-M   'P 1'
#
loop_
_entity.id
_entity.type
_entity.pdbx_description
1 polymer ?
#
loop_
_entity_poly.entity_id
_entity_poly.type
_entity_poly.pdbx_seq_one_letter_code
_entity_poly.pdbx_strand_id
1 'polypeptide(L)'
;MSVDYLDLLIMDCISAFQNERSGSAIYHLLKGKKSSQTIQDGKLFSLAKYRGLFPAISPIEFHERLLKLHRIDFIIHHEAVDSFSLTKEGIESVNTGFIKSPWPRFLHGAHYHQAARVFWSRLSLMIQVLSNYLNERRSYIPISSDHKIREWVKKHLKDQGRLDHFAEALYKELEEILLQQGEKEAEVFVYSLTSAHRVGWTHRQLANRFREDYWYIYALFWNVIHYIIQTSSKSETPILNEMLSEYSMRNFLTASSRKTLLMLKQGVTISEIAAARSLKTATIEDHVVEIAIHDPFFSIDPFLSKGELDIITTCAEKLRTNKLKRINESLNGKFSYFQIRLALTQKVNQNE
;
A
#
# COMPACT_ATOMS: atom_id res chain seq x y z
N MET A 1 17.51 21.71 10.14
CA MET A 1 17.32 20.25 10.04
C MET A 1 16.95 19.94 8.60
N SER A 2 17.56 18.95 7.94
CA SER A 2 17.25 18.63 6.55
C SER A 2 15.91 17.88 6.44
N VAL A 3 15.10 18.26 5.46
CA VAL A 3 13.88 17.56 5.07
C VAL A 3 14.26 16.44 4.11
N ASP A 4 13.84 15.21 4.43
CA ASP A 4 14.08 14.02 3.62
C ASP A 4 12.83 13.67 2.80
N TYR A 5 12.94 12.69 1.88
CA TYR A 5 11.83 12.37 0.99
C TYR A 5 10.58 11.88 1.74
N LEU A 6 10.74 11.14 2.84
CA LEU A 6 9.61 10.68 3.65
C LEU A 6 8.88 11.84 4.33
N ASP A 7 9.60 12.87 4.76
CA ASP A 7 8.98 14.09 5.28
C ASP A 7 8.10 14.77 4.21
N LEU A 8 8.55 14.82 2.95
CA LEU A 8 7.75 15.34 1.83
C LEU A 8 6.46 14.54 1.66
N LEU A 9 6.53 13.20 1.74
CA LEU A 9 5.35 12.34 1.63
C LEU A 9 4.38 12.53 2.81
N ILE A 10 4.90 12.72 4.02
CA ILE A 10 4.08 13.02 5.20
C ILE A 10 3.37 14.35 5.01
N MET A 11 4.07 15.39 4.54
CA MET A 11 3.46 16.69 4.26
C MET A 11 2.41 16.62 3.12
N ASP A 12 2.64 15.83 2.08
CA ASP A 12 1.64 15.59 1.02
C ASP A 12 0.38 14.92 1.60
N CYS A 13 0.55 13.93 2.49
CA CYS A 13 -0.57 13.31 3.19
C CYS A 13 -1.32 14.31 4.09
N ILE A 14 -0.61 15.19 4.80
CA ILE A 14 -1.21 16.26 5.63
C ILE A 14 -2.06 17.19 4.76
N SER A 15 -1.51 17.62 3.62
CA SER A 15 -2.22 18.47 2.66
C SER A 15 -3.49 17.81 2.14
N ALA A 16 -3.38 16.55 1.70
CA ALA A 16 -4.50 15.77 1.18
C ALA A 16 -5.60 15.55 2.21
N PHE A 17 -5.25 15.37 3.49
CA PHE A 17 -6.24 15.18 4.56
C PHE A 17 -7.00 16.45 4.94
N GLN A 18 -6.58 17.65 4.53
CA GLN A 18 -7.36 18.90 4.71
C GLN A 18 -7.88 19.13 6.14
N ASN A 19 -7.04 18.89 7.17
CA ASN A 19 -7.42 18.96 8.60
C ASN A 19 -8.53 17.98 9.04
N GLU A 20 -8.80 16.95 8.24
CA GLU A 20 -9.86 15.99 8.51
C GLU A 20 -9.45 14.79 9.36
N ARG A 21 -8.16 14.49 9.39
CA ARG A 21 -7.59 13.32 10.02
C ARG A 21 -6.37 13.70 10.85
N SER A 22 -6.10 12.89 11.88
CA SER A 22 -4.96 13.09 12.76
C SER A 22 -3.67 12.51 12.18
N GLY A 23 -2.54 12.85 12.80
CA GLY A 23 -1.23 12.26 12.46
C GLY A 23 -1.24 10.73 12.53
N SER A 24 -2.04 10.15 13.42
CA SER A 24 -2.20 8.69 13.53
C SER A 24 -2.82 8.06 12.28
N ALA A 25 -3.71 8.78 11.58
CA ALA A 25 -4.29 8.29 10.33
C ALA A 25 -3.22 8.17 9.23
N ILE A 26 -2.32 9.17 9.12
CA ILE A 26 -1.17 9.13 8.21
C ILE A 26 -0.25 7.96 8.57
N TYR A 27 0.11 7.80 9.85
CA TYR A 27 0.93 6.68 10.31
C TYR A 27 0.33 5.32 9.91
N HIS A 28 -0.96 5.12 10.19
CA HIS A 28 -1.66 3.87 9.88
C HIS A 28 -1.80 3.63 8.37
N LEU A 29 -2.00 4.68 7.58
CA LEU A 29 -2.01 4.61 6.13
C LEU A 29 -0.65 4.14 5.60
N LEU A 30 0.44 4.83 5.95
CA LEU A 30 1.80 4.50 5.49
C LEU A 30 2.22 3.08 5.91
N LYS A 31 1.82 2.65 7.12
CA LYS A 31 2.06 1.29 7.61
C LYS A 31 1.24 0.21 6.88
N GLY A 32 0.13 0.59 6.25
CA GLY A 32 -0.76 -0.31 5.53
C GLY A 32 -1.74 -1.04 6.43
N LYS A 33 -2.20 -0.39 7.50
CA LYS A 33 -3.22 -0.94 8.41
C LYS A 33 -4.46 -1.35 7.61
N LYS A 34 -4.96 -2.57 7.85
CA LYS A 34 -6.11 -3.15 7.13
C LYS A 34 -7.46 -2.76 7.74
N SER A 35 -7.53 -1.69 8.55
CA SER A 35 -8.81 -1.20 9.05
C SER A 35 -9.62 -0.58 7.92
N SER A 36 -10.92 -0.87 7.91
CA SER A 36 -11.92 -0.31 7.00
C SER A 36 -11.79 1.21 6.88
N GLN A 37 -11.55 1.94 7.99
CA GLN A 37 -11.32 3.39 7.98
C GLN A 37 -10.07 3.79 7.19
N THR A 38 -8.94 3.11 7.38
CA THR A 38 -7.69 3.44 6.66
C THR A 38 -7.82 3.17 5.16
N ILE A 39 -8.52 2.09 4.79
CA ILE A 39 -8.78 1.77 3.38
C ILE A 39 -9.71 2.83 2.78
N GLN A 40 -10.77 3.19 3.50
CA GLN A 40 -11.73 4.21 3.08
C GLN A 40 -11.06 5.58 2.91
N ASP A 41 -10.26 6.01 3.88
CA ASP A 41 -9.52 7.27 3.84
C ASP A 41 -8.53 7.29 2.67
N GLY A 42 -7.90 6.16 2.34
CA GLY A 42 -7.07 6.03 1.14
C GLY A 42 -7.81 6.39 -0.15
N LYS A 43 -9.09 6.01 -0.25
CA LYS A 43 -9.95 6.40 -1.39
C LYS A 43 -10.45 7.85 -1.28
N LEU A 44 -11.07 8.21 -0.15
CA LEU A 44 -11.70 9.52 0.07
C LEU A 44 -10.75 10.70 -0.15
N PHE A 45 -9.47 10.54 0.20
CA PHE A 45 -8.47 11.59 0.10
C PHE A 45 -7.45 11.37 -1.03
N SER A 46 -7.71 10.43 -1.95
CA SER A 46 -6.78 10.08 -3.05
C SER A 46 -5.38 9.68 -2.56
N LEU A 47 -5.32 9.02 -1.41
CA LEU A 47 -4.11 8.62 -0.69
C LEU A 47 -3.77 7.12 -0.83
N ALA A 48 -4.52 6.36 -1.63
CA ALA A 48 -4.33 4.93 -1.83
C ALA A 48 -2.88 4.57 -2.24
N LYS A 49 -2.23 5.42 -3.05
CA LYS A 49 -0.83 5.24 -3.48
C LYS A 49 0.18 5.15 -2.33
N TYR A 50 -0.11 5.76 -1.17
CA TYR A 50 0.76 5.77 0.00
C TYR A 50 0.62 4.53 0.89
N ARG A 51 -0.49 3.79 0.74
CA ARG A 51 -0.89 2.77 1.70
C ARG A 51 0.09 1.60 1.74
N GLY A 52 0.70 1.36 2.90
CA GLY A 52 1.58 0.22 3.12
C GLY A 52 2.99 0.36 2.54
N LEU A 53 3.35 1.55 2.05
CA LEU A 53 4.70 1.81 1.55
C LEU A 53 5.77 1.73 2.64
N PHE A 54 5.46 2.11 3.89
CA PHE A 54 6.44 2.19 4.98
C PHE A 54 6.00 1.34 6.18
N PRO A 55 6.01 0.01 6.06
CA PRO A 55 5.53 -0.90 7.12
C PRO A 55 6.37 -0.88 8.40
N ALA A 56 7.67 -0.60 8.25
CA ALA A 56 8.69 -0.76 9.26
C ALA A 56 8.87 0.51 10.10
N ILE A 57 8.22 1.61 9.69
CA ILE A 57 8.30 2.87 10.43
C ILE A 57 7.73 2.69 11.84
N SER A 58 8.55 3.04 12.82
CA SER A 58 8.14 2.95 14.22
C SER A 58 7.22 4.12 14.58
N PRO A 59 6.33 3.97 15.57
CA PRO A 59 5.53 5.09 16.06
C PRO A 59 6.38 6.26 16.55
N ILE A 60 7.52 5.94 17.19
CA ILE A 60 8.48 6.93 17.72
C ILE A 60 9.10 7.73 16.58
N GLU A 61 9.68 7.04 15.58
CA GLU A 61 10.28 7.69 14.41
C GLU A 61 9.27 8.58 13.67
N PHE A 62 8.04 8.10 13.49
CA PHE A 62 7.00 8.89 12.84
C PHE A 62 6.64 10.15 13.65
N HIS A 63 6.52 10.02 14.97
CA HIS A 63 6.23 11.15 15.84
C HIS A 63 7.36 12.18 15.83
N GLU A 64 8.62 11.74 15.88
CA GLU A 64 9.79 12.61 15.78
C GLU A 64 9.82 13.41 14.47
N ARG A 65 9.33 12.82 13.36
CA ARG A 65 9.18 13.52 12.08
C ARG A 65 8.14 14.63 12.14
N LEU A 66 6.98 14.40 12.75
CA LEU A 66 5.98 15.45 12.95
C LEU A 66 6.53 16.58 13.84
N LEU A 67 7.22 16.25 14.94
CA LEU A 67 7.87 17.24 15.79
C LEU A 67 8.93 18.04 15.04
N LYS A 68 9.75 17.37 14.22
CA LYS A 68 10.75 18.02 13.37
C LYS A 68 10.11 19.01 12.41
N LEU A 69 9.08 18.58 11.67
CA LEU A 69 8.36 19.39 10.70
C LEU A 69 7.67 20.59 11.36
N HIS A 70 7.14 20.42 12.57
CA HIS A 70 6.54 21.50 13.32
C HIS A 70 7.59 22.51 13.80
N ARG A 71 8.74 22.06 14.31
CA ARG A 71 9.84 22.93 14.78
C ARG A 71 10.48 23.79 13.69
N ILE A 72 10.39 23.38 12.43
CA ILE A 72 10.90 24.14 11.29
C ILE A 72 9.80 24.95 10.59
N ASP A 73 8.64 25.10 11.24
CA ASP A 73 7.48 25.86 10.76
C ASP A 73 6.92 25.39 9.41
N PHE A 74 7.04 24.10 9.08
CA PHE A 74 6.47 23.55 7.85
C PHE A 74 5.05 23.04 8.05
N ILE A 75 4.69 22.69 9.29
CA ILE A 75 3.35 22.24 9.66
C ILE A 75 2.85 22.94 10.93
N ILE A 76 1.54 23.15 10.99
CA ILE A 76 0.83 23.66 12.16
C ILE A 76 0.00 22.50 12.75
N HIS A 77 0.08 22.30 14.05
CA HIS A 77 -0.79 21.37 14.78
C HIS A 77 -2.02 22.12 15.33
N HIS A 78 -3.20 21.61 14.99
CA HIS A 78 -4.48 22.12 15.46
C HIS A 78 -4.98 21.25 16.62
N GLU A 79 -4.56 21.56 17.85
CA GLU A 79 -4.80 20.74 19.04
C GLU A 79 -6.28 20.38 19.26
N ALA A 80 -7.19 21.33 19.04
CA ALA A 80 -8.63 21.15 19.29
C ALA A 80 -9.27 20.01 18.48
N VAL A 81 -8.70 19.67 17.33
CA VAL A 81 -9.21 18.63 16.42
C VAL A 81 -8.17 17.54 16.13
N ASP A 82 -7.02 17.60 16.82
CA ASP A 82 -5.83 16.77 16.61
C ASP A 82 -5.51 16.55 15.13
N SER A 83 -5.35 17.64 14.37
CA SER A 83 -5.04 17.59 12.94
C SER A 83 -3.88 18.50 12.57
N PHE A 84 -3.33 18.34 11.37
CA PHE A 84 -2.21 19.14 10.88
C PHE A 84 -2.57 19.84 9.57
N SER A 85 -2.01 21.03 9.36
CA SER A 85 -2.01 21.72 8.06
C SER A 85 -0.59 22.16 7.69
N LEU A 86 -0.33 22.34 6.40
CA LEU A 86 0.92 22.92 5.94
C LEU A 86 0.92 24.45 6.09
N THR A 87 2.10 25.02 6.34
CA THR A 87 2.38 26.46 6.18
C THR A 87 2.68 26.77 4.71
N LYS A 88 2.94 28.05 4.38
CA LYS A 88 3.36 28.44 3.02
C LYS A 88 4.71 27.80 2.67
N GLU A 89 5.61 27.81 3.63
CA GLU A 89 6.95 27.24 3.56
C GLU A 89 6.90 25.71 3.41
N GLY A 90 5.99 25.04 4.13
CA GLY A 90 5.74 23.61 3.97
C GLY A 90 5.23 23.25 2.56
N ILE A 91 4.30 24.04 2.01
CA ILE A 91 3.79 23.84 0.64
C ILE A 91 4.92 24.02 -0.38
N GLU A 92 5.72 25.08 -0.25
CA GLU A 92 6.85 25.32 -1.15
C GLU A 92 7.91 24.20 -1.06
N SER A 93 8.18 23.70 0.14
CA SER A 93 9.08 22.56 0.35
C SER A 93 8.58 21.28 -0.34
N VAL A 94 7.27 21.01 -0.30
CA VAL A 94 6.68 19.85 -0.99
C VAL A 94 6.84 20.01 -2.50
N ASN A 95 6.49 21.18 -3.04
CA ASN A 95 6.55 21.44 -4.47
C ASN A 95 7.98 21.34 -5.02
N THR A 96 8.93 22.02 -4.38
CA THR A 96 10.36 21.98 -4.77
C THR A 96 10.95 20.58 -4.59
N GLY A 97 10.59 19.90 -3.51
CA GLY A 97 11.00 18.52 -3.22
C GLY A 97 10.56 17.54 -4.30
N PHE A 98 9.29 17.59 -4.73
CA PHE A 98 8.79 16.71 -5.80
C PHE A 98 9.24 17.11 -7.21
N ILE A 99 9.67 18.35 -7.44
CA ILE A 99 10.36 18.72 -8.69
C ILE A 99 11.74 18.04 -8.74
N LYS A 100 12.49 18.10 -7.63
CA LYS A 100 13.82 17.49 -7.53
C LYS A 100 13.77 15.96 -7.55
N SER A 101 12.82 15.38 -6.84
CA SER A 101 12.63 13.94 -6.69
C SER A 101 11.17 13.60 -6.98
N PRO A 102 10.79 13.44 -8.26
CA PRO A 102 9.40 13.17 -8.64
C PRO A 102 8.84 11.90 -8.01
N TRP A 103 7.52 11.86 -7.84
CA TRP A 103 6.85 10.62 -7.43
C TRP A 103 7.13 9.50 -8.44
N PRO A 104 7.65 8.33 -8.01
CA PRO A 104 7.92 7.24 -8.94
C PRO A 104 6.62 6.71 -9.56
N ARG A 105 6.57 6.66 -10.90
CA ARG A 105 5.34 6.50 -11.69
C ARG A 105 4.50 5.27 -11.34
N PHE A 106 5.14 4.14 -11.07
CA PHE A 106 4.49 2.86 -10.83
C PHE A 106 4.32 2.55 -9.33
N LEU A 107 4.80 3.43 -8.45
CA LEU A 107 4.70 3.26 -7.02
C LEU A 107 3.25 3.44 -6.56
N HIS A 108 2.55 2.32 -6.33
CA HIS A 108 1.20 2.33 -5.79
C HIS A 108 1.03 1.31 -4.66
N GLY A 109 1.18 1.79 -3.43
CA GLY A 109 1.13 0.98 -2.22
C GLY A 109 -0.13 0.12 -2.16
N ALA A 110 -1.34 0.71 -2.19
CA ALA A 110 -2.58 -0.04 -1.99
C ALA A 110 -2.79 -1.23 -2.94
N HIS A 111 -2.24 -1.19 -4.16
CA HIS A 111 -2.38 -2.28 -5.13
C HIS A 111 -1.36 -3.39 -4.90
N TYR A 112 -0.11 -3.02 -4.63
CA TYR A 112 1.00 -3.95 -4.77
C TYR A 112 1.67 -4.32 -3.44
N HIS A 113 1.54 -3.53 -2.37
CA HIS A 113 2.42 -3.64 -1.18
C HIS A 113 2.51 -5.03 -0.56
N GLN A 114 1.42 -5.81 -0.55
CA GLN A 114 1.41 -7.16 0.02
C GLN A 114 2.11 -8.16 -0.90
N ALA A 115 1.77 -8.14 -2.19
CA ALA A 115 2.35 -9.04 -3.18
C ALA A 115 3.83 -8.73 -3.41
N ALA A 116 4.19 -7.44 -3.46
CA ALA A 116 5.54 -6.94 -3.72
C ALA A 116 6.60 -7.53 -2.79
N ARG A 117 6.32 -7.62 -1.48
CA ARG A 117 7.31 -8.14 -0.52
C ARG A 117 7.58 -9.62 -0.68
N VAL A 118 6.51 -10.38 -0.92
CA VAL A 118 6.60 -11.82 -1.07
C VAL A 118 7.25 -12.14 -2.41
N PHE A 119 6.83 -11.44 -3.47
CA PHE A 119 7.47 -11.47 -4.77
C PHE A 119 8.96 -11.20 -4.68
N TRP A 120 9.37 -10.07 -4.09
CA TRP A 120 10.78 -9.74 -3.93
C TRP A 120 11.54 -10.81 -3.13
N SER A 121 10.95 -11.32 -2.05
CA SER A 121 11.59 -12.34 -1.20
C SER A 121 11.80 -13.65 -1.96
N ARG A 122 10.85 -14.05 -2.82
CA ARG A 122 10.96 -15.22 -3.69
C ARG A 122 12.00 -15.00 -4.78
N LEU A 123 11.88 -13.89 -5.52
CA LEU A 123 12.75 -13.55 -6.64
C LEU A 123 14.21 -13.42 -6.21
N SER A 124 14.49 -12.63 -5.18
CA SER A 124 15.85 -12.39 -4.71
C SER A 124 16.52 -13.67 -4.19
N LEU A 125 15.79 -14.53 -3.45
CA LEU A 125 16.33 -15.80 -2.98
C LEU A 125 16.58 -16.74 -4.16
N MET A 126 15.66 -16.80 -5.12
CA MET A 126 15.81 -17.65 -6.29
C MET A 126 17.00 -17.24 -7.15
N ILE A 127 17.19 -15.93 -7.39
CA ILE A 127 18.38 -15.40 -8.06
C ILE A 127 19.66 -15.78 -7.31
N GLN A 128 19.67 -15.69 -5.98
CA GLN A 128 20.82 -16.15 -5.19
C GLN A 128 21.09 -17.65 -5.40
N VAL A 129 20.05 -18.50 -5.36
CA VAL A 129 20.19 -19.95 -5.56
C VAL A 129 20.76 -20.26 -6.95
N LEU A 130 20.16 -19.69 -8.01
CA LEU A 130 20.58 -19.91 -9.39
C LEU A 130 22.00 -19.40 -9.63
N SER A 131 22.35 -18.22 -9.10
CA SER A 131 23.69 -17.67 -9.23
C SER A 131 24.74 -18.56 -8.57
N ASN A 132 24.48 -19.10 -7.37
CA ASN A 132 25.38 -20.05 -6.71
C ASN A 132 25.46 -21.39 -7.44
N TYR A 133 24.32 -21.90 -7.95
CA TYR A 133 24.28 -23.10 -8.77
C TYR A 133 25.16 -22.99 -10.02
N LEU A 134 25.02 -21.91 -10.79
CA LEU A 134 25.80 -21.65 -12.00
C LEU A 134 27.30 -21.44 -11.74
N ASN A 135 27.67 -21.08 -10.50
CA ASN A 135 29.05 -20.90 -10.06
C ASN A 135 29.57 -22.07 -9.22
N GLU A 136 28.87 -23.21 -9.22
CA GLU A 136 29.23 -24.43 -8.50
C GLU A 136 29.42 -24.25 -6.97
N ARG A 137 28.82 -23.20 -6.39
CA ARG A 137 28.88 -22.90 -4.96
C ARG A 137 27.78 -23.63 -4.21
N ARG A 138 28.13 -24.77 -3.61
CA ARG A 138 27.16 -25.63 -2.87
C ARG A 138 26.86 -25.17 -1.45
N SER A 139 27.71 -24.34 -0.87
CA SER A 139 27.55 -23.82 0.50
C SER A 139 27.50 -22.29 0.48
N TYR A 140 26.38 -21.73 0.91
CA TYR A 140 26.18 -20.30 1.07
C TYR A 140 25.08 -20.04 2.11
N ILE A 141 25.05 -18.82 2.64
CA ILE A 141 24.01 -18.39 3.59
C ILE A 141 22.85 -17.79 2.78
N PRO A 142 21.63 -18.35 2.88
CA PRO A 142 20.45 -17.79 2.21
C PRO A 142 20.13 -16.39 2.71
N ILE A 143 19.75 -15.47 1.81
CA ILE A 143 19.38 -14.10 2.19
C ILE A 143 18.08 -13.99 3.00
N SER A 144 17.25 -15.04 2.99
CA SER A 144 16.00 -15.09 3.75
C SER A 144 16.00 -16.24 4.73
N SER A 145 15.68 -15.96 5.99
CA SER A 145 15.44 -16.96 7.03
C SER A 145 14.01 -17.49 7.04
N ASP A 146 13.09 -16.86 6.29
CA ASP A 146 11.68 -17.26 6.23
C ASP A 146 11.55 -18.68 5.64
N HIS A 147 11.05 -19.61 6.45
CA HIS A 147 10.86 -21.00 6.06
C HIS A 147 9.87 -21.15 4.89
N LYS A 148 8.79 -20.37 4.86
CA LYS A 148 7.77 -20.45 3.79
C LYS A 148 8.35 -20.01 2.45
N ILE A 149 9.15 -18.95 2.45
CA ILE A 149 9.83 -18.47 1.22
C ILE A 149 10.84 -19.51 0.74
N ARG A 150 11.66 -20.05 1.64
CA ARG A 150 12.66 -21.07 1.29
C ARG A 150 12.04 -22.34 0.70
N GLU A 151 11.00 -22.87 1.34
CA GLU A 151 10.31 -24.06 0.84
C GLU A 151 9.63 -23.80 -0.50
N TRP A 152 9.03 -22.62 -0.67
CA TRP A 152 8.45 -22.23 -1.96
C TRP A 152 9.50 -22.20 -3.08
N VAL A 153 10.64 -21.53 -2.87
CA VAL A 153 11.71 -21.45 -3.88
C VAL A 153 12.29 -22.82 -4.20
N LYS A 154 12.53 -23.65 -3.16
CA LYS A 154 13.06 -25.00 -3.34
C LYS A 154 12.11 -25.88 -4.15
N LYS A 155 10.81 -25.87 -3.82
CA LYS A 155 9.79 -26.60 -4.57
C LYS A 155 9.72 -26.11 -6.01
N HIS A 156 9.61 -24.80 -6.19
CA HIS A 156 9.49 -24.19 -7.51
C HIS A 156 10.67 -24.53 -8.42
N LEU A 157 11.91 -24.43 -7.92
CA LEU A 157 13.11 -24.82 -8.67
C LEU A 157 13.20 -26.33 -8.94
N LYS A 158 12.74 -27.18 -8.02
CA LYS A 158 12.72 -28.63 -8.22
C LYS A 158 11.75 -29.05 -9.34
N ASP A 159 10.66 -28.32 -9.47
CA ASP A 159 9.65 -28.55 -10.51
C ASP A 159 10.13 -28.04 -11.89
N GLN A 160 11.23 -27.28 -11.94
CA GLN A 160 11.90 -26.90 -13.19
C GLN A 160 12.78 -28.04 -13.71
N GLY A 161 12.90 -28.15 -15.03
CA GLY A 161 13.82 -29.09 -15.68
C GLY A 161 15.29 -28.66 -15.53
N ARG A 162 15.89 -28.19 -16.61
CA ARG A 162 17.28 -27.71 -16.61
C ARG A 162 17.38 -26.33 -15.97
N LEU A 163 17.97 -26.26 -14.78
CA LEU A 163 18.12 -25.02 -14.00
C LEU A 163 18.93 -23.93 -14.72
N ASP A 164 19.87 -24.32 -15.57
CA ASP A 164 20.65 -23.40 -16.39
C ASP A 164 19.81 -22.71 -17.47
N HIS A 165 18.95 -23.47 -18.16
CA HIS A 165 17.98 -22.90 -19.11
C HIS A 165 16.96 -22.00 -18.39
N PHE A 166 16.50 -22.41 -17.20
CA PHE A 166 15.59 -21.60 -16.39
C PHE A 166 16.24 -20.28 -15.95
N ALA A 167 17.51 -20.31 -15.54
CA ALA A 167 18.25 -19.12 -15.17
C ALA A 167 18.43 -18.16 -16.35
N GLU A 168 18.73 -18.67 -17.56
CA GLU A 168 18.84 -17.86 -18.77
C GLU A 168 17.48 -17.22 -19.15
N ALA A 169 16.39 -17.97 -19.06
CA ALA A 169 15.06 -17.45 -19.33
C ALA A 169 14.64 -16.36 -18.33
N LEU A 170 14.89 -16.58 -17.03
CA LEU A 170 14.65 -15.57 -15.99
C LEU A 170 15.51 -14.31 -16.20
N TYR A 171 16.76 -14.48 -16.61
CA TYR A 171 17.64 -13.35 -16.94
C TYR A 171 17.05 -12.51 -18.07
N LYS A 172 16.59 -13.14 -19.16
CA LYS A 172 15.97 -12.44 -20.30
C LYS A 172 14.71 -11.67 -19.90
N GLU A 173 13.79 -12.29 -19.15
CA GLU A 173 12.58 -11.60 -18.66
C GLU A 173 12.92 -10.37 -17.80
N LEU A 174 13.92 -10.50 -16.91
CA LEU A 174 14.36 -9.39 -16.08
C LEU A 174 15.06 -8.29 -16.89
N GLU A 175 15.93 -8.65 -17.83
CA GLU A 175 16.63 -7.71 -18.70
C GLU A 175 15.64 -6.90 -19.55
N GLU A 176 14.69 -7.58 -20.20
CA GLU A 176 13.65 -6.93 -21.01
C GLU A 176 12.81 -5.94 -20.19
N ILE A 177 12.41 -6.30 -18.97
CA ILE A 177 11.67 -5.40 -18.07
C ILE A 177 12.54 -4.23 -17.61
N LEU A 178 13.78 -4.49 -17.16
CA LEU A 178 14.63 -3.46 -16.57
C LEU A 178 15.10 -2.44 -17.61
N LEU A 179 15.22 -2.84 -18.88
CA LEU A 179 15.49 -1.92 -20.00
C LEU A 179 14.35 -0.92 -20.26
N GLN A 180 13.14 -1.17 -19.74
CA GLN A 180 12.02 -0.22 -19.80
C GLN A 180 12.03 0.79 -18.64
N GLN A 181 12.98 0.68 -17.70
CA GLN A 181 13.10 1.58 -16.55
C GLN A 181 14.18 2.63 -16.78
N GLY A 182 14.17 3.71 -15.97
CA GLY A 182 15.29 4.62 -15.95
C GLY A 182 16.56 3.93 -15.44
N GLU A 183 17.73 4.34 -15.93
CA GLU A 183 19.04 3.76 -15.56
C GLU A 183 19.22 3.64 -14.04
N LYS A 184 18.93 4.71 -13.29
CA LYS A 184 19.01 4.72 -11.81
C LYS A 184 18.07 3.69 -11.17
N GLU A 185 16.86 3.53 -11.69
CA GLU A 185 15.87 2.57 -11.16
C GLU A 185 16.33 1.14 -11.39
N ALA A 186 16.77 0.83 -12.61
CA ALA A 186 17.33 -0.46 -12.97
C ALA A 186 18.56 -0.80 -12.12
N GLU A 187 19.49 0.15 -11.96
CA GLU A 187 20.66 -0.04 -11.11
C GLU A 187 20.27 -0.26 -9.65
N VAL A 188 19.35 0.52 -9.08
CA VAL A 188 18.88 0.33 -7.69
C VAL A 188 18.38 -1.10 -7.49
N PHE A 189 17.58 -1.62 -8.43
CA PHE A 189 17.10 -3.00 -8.37
C PHE A 189 18.24 -4.03 -8.48
N VAL A 190 19.11 -3.91 -9.49
CA VAL A 190 20.20 -4.87 -9.76
C VAL A 190 21.24 -4.88 -8.63
N TYR A 191 21.59 -3.71 -8.08
CA TYR A 191 22.52 -3.64 -6.95
C TYR A 191 21.93 -4.22 -5.67
N SER A 192 20.60 -4.24 -5.50
CA SER A 192 19.93 -4.92 -4.38
C SER A 192 19.96 -6.44 -4.46
N LEU A 193 20.30 -7.03 -5.61
CA LEU A 193 20.40 -8.49 -5.76
C LEU A 193 21.70 -9.04 -5.17
N THR A 194 21.55 -10.18 -4.48
CA THR A 194 22.66 -11.01 -4.00
C THR A 194 22.95 -12.12 -4.99
N SER A 195 24.20 -12.24 -5.39
CA SER A 195 24.69 -13.26 -6.31
C SER A 195 25.71 -14.18 -5.61
N ALA A 196 26.28 -15.13 -6.35
CA ALA A 196 27.42 -15.91 -5.89
C ALA A 196 28.61 -15.02 -5.51
N HIS A 197 28.83 -13.91 -6.20
CA HIS A 197 30.04 -13.09 -6.05
C HIS A 197 29.87 -11.89 -5.13
N ARG A 198 28.64 -11.43 -4.91
CA ARG A 198 28.39 -10.16 -4.22
C ARG A 198 27.11 -10.21 -3.39
N VAL A 199 27.20 -9.71 -2.16
CA VAL A 199 26.02 -9.42 -1.33
C VAL A 199 25.30 -8.19 -1.90
N GLY A 200 23.98 -8.29 -2.03
CA GLY A 200 23.12 -7.20 -2.45
C GLY A 200 23.22 -6.01 -1.51
N TRP A 201 23.15 -4.81 -2.08
CA TRP A 201 23.32 -3.58 -1.32
C TRP A 201 22.03 -3.18 -0.62
N THR A 202 22.18 -2.70 0.60
CA THR A 202 21.09 -2.08 1.36
C THR A 202 20.69 -0.75 0.73
N HIS A 203 19.45 -0.31 0.96
CA HIS A 203 19.00 1.03 0.50
C HIS A 203 19.89 2.17 1.02
N ARG A 204 20.53 1.99 2.19
CA ARG A 204 21.49 2.97 2.74
C ARG A 204 22.80 3.03 1.96
N GLN A 205 23.34 1.87 1.56
CA GLN A 205 24.53 1.81 0.70
C GLN A 205 24.23 2.40 -0.68
N LEU A 206 23.04 2.12 -1.23
CA LEU A 206 22.58 2.68 -2.50
C LEU A 206 22.42 4.20 -2.42
N ALA A 207 21.75 4.72 -1.39
CA ALA A 207 21.62 6.16 -1.13
C ALA A 207 22.98 6.86 -1.10
N ASN A 208 23.97 6.27 -0.41
CA ASN A 208 25.31 6.83 -0.37
C ASN A 208 26.01 6.80 -1.74
N ARG A 209 25.86 5.73 -2.52
CA ARG A 209 26.46 5.63 -3.87
C ARG A 209 25.87 6.64 -4.84
N PHE A 210 24.54 6.75 -4.87
CA PHE A 210 23.84 7.66 -5.76
C PHE A 210 23.86 9.10 -5.25
N ARG A 211 24.36 9.35 -4.04
CA ARG A 211 24.29 10.65 -3.33
C ARG A 211 22.87 11.18 -3.30
N GLU A 212 21.95 10.27 -2.99
CA GLU A 212 20.51 10.50 -3.08
C GLU A 212 19.84 10.26 -1.72
N ASP A 213 18.64 10.79 -1.56
CA ASP A 213 17.83 10.57 -0.37
C ASP A 213 17.52 9.07 -0.16
N TYR A 214 17.67 8.60 1.09
CA TYR A 214 17.41 7.20 1.46
C TYR A 214 15.99 6.74 1.13
N TRP A 215 15.00 7.56 1.48
CA TRP A 215 13.59 7.24 1.26
C TRP A 215 13.20 7.35 -0.19
N TYR A 216 13.88 8.20 -0.97
CA TYR A 216 13.71 8.22 -2.41
C TYR A 216 14.28 6.95 -3.07
N ILE A 217 15.48 6.48 -2.68
CA ILE A 217 16.01 5.19 -3.13
C ILE A 217 15.09 4.03 -2.74
N TYR A 218 14.55 4.06 -1.52
CA TYR A 218 13.55 3.09 -1.08
C TYR A 218 12.31 3.11 -2.00
N ALA A 219 11.81 4.30 -2.35
CA ALA A 219 10.67 4.48 -3.24
C ALA A 219 10.95 3.99 -4.66
N LEU A 220 12.13 4.30 -5.23
CA LEU A 220 12.56 3.82 -6.55
C LEU A 220 12.69 2.29 -6.59
N PHE A 221 13.23 1.69 -5.53
CA PHE A 221 13.31 0.24 -5.43
C PHE A 221 11.92 -0.41 -5.52
N TRP A 222 10.95 0.04 -4.71
CA TRP A 222 9.60 -0.50 -4.74
C TRP A 222 8.84 -0.14 -6.01
N ASN A 223 9.18 0.98 -6.66
CA ASN A 223 8.65 1.35 -7.97
C ASN A 223 8.95 0.28 -9.02
N VAL A 224 10.20 -0.18 -9.11
CA VAL A 224 10.60 -1.24 -10.05
C VAL A 224 9.87 -2.55 -9.74
N ILE A 225 9.75 -2.93 -8.46
CA ILE A 225 8.99 -4.12 -8.07
C ILE A 225 7.52 -4.02 -8.47
N HIS A 226 6.89 -2.86 -8.23
CA HIS A 226 5.51 -2.64 -8.61
C HIS A 226 5.32 -2.65 -10.13
N TYR A 227 6.28 -2.10 -10.88
CA TYR A 227 6.29 -2.19 -12.34
C TYR A 227 6.34 -3.64 -12.81
N ILE A 228 7.26 -4.46 -12.30
CA ILE A 228 7.37 -5.89 -12.64
C ILE A 228 6.04 -6.62 -12.38
N ILE A 229 5.40 -6.36 -11.23
CA ILE A 229 4.12 -6.99 -10.89
C ILE A 229 3.01 -6.54 -11.84
N GLN A 230 3.00 -5.26 -12.20
CA GLN A 230 2.02 -4.70 -13.13
C GLN A 230 2.17 -5.29 -14.54
N THR A 231 3.40 -5.46 -15.03
CA THR A 231 3.66 -5.97 -16.39
C THR A 231 3.56 -7.49 -16.50
N SER A 232 3.98 -8.23 -15.48
CA SER A 232 3.88 -9.72 -15.47
C SER A 232 2.44 -10.23 -15.53
N SER A 233 1.47 -9.43 -15.10
CA SER A 233 0.05 -9.76 -15.24
C SER A 233 -0.47 -9.78 -16.70
N LYS A 234 0.31 -9.28 -17.67
CA LYS A 234 -0.08 -9.11 -19.08
C LYS A 234 0.48 -10.16 -20.05
N SER A 235 1.00 -11.29 -19.55
CA SER A 235 1.43 -12.48 -20.33
C SER A 235 2.80 -12.41 -21.02
N GLU A 236 3.58 -11.33 -20.88
CA GLU A 236 4.91 -11.23 -21.51
C GLU A 236 6.06 -11.81 -20.65
N THR A 237 5.81 -12.13 -19.37
CA THR A 237 6.82 -12.67 -18.44
C THR A 237 6.27 -13.82 -17.58
N PRO A 238 6.19 -15.04 -18.15
CA PRO A 238 5.60 -16.19 -17.48
C PRO A 238 6.30 -16.56 -16.18
N ILE A 239 7.65 -16.53 -16.13
CA ILE A 239 8.40 -16.93 -14.93
C ILE A 239 8.15 -15.94 -13.78
N LEU A 240 8.18 -14.64 -14.06
CA LEU A 240 7.89 -13.61 -13.04
C LEU A 240 6.45 -13.70 -12.53
N ASN A 241 5.49 -14.01 -13.40
CA ASN A 241 4.09 -14.19 -13.00
C ASN A 241 3.88 -15.42 -12.10
N GLU A 242 4.61 -16.52 -12.32
CA GLU A 242 4.53 -17.72 -11.48
C GLU A 242 4.90 -17.43 -10.01
N MET A 243 5.77 -16.46 -9.75
CA MET A 243 6.13 -16.01 -8.40
C MET A 243 4.96 -15.35 -7.65
N LEU A 244 3.95 -14.88 -8.38
CA LEU A 244 2.74 -14.23 -7.87
C LEU A 244 1.53 -15.17 -7.75
N SER A 245 1.65 -16.44 -8.17
CA SER A 245 0.55 -17.41 -8.32
C SER A 245 -0.42 -17.52 -7.11
N GLU A 246 0.06 -17.37 -5.88
CA GLU A 246 -0.78 -17.40 -4.66
C GLU A 246 -1.35 -16.02 -4.27
N TYR A 247 -0.76 -14.96 -4.79
CA TYR A 247 -1.16 -13.57 -4.58
C TYR A 247 -1.91 -13.10 -5.82
N SER A 248 -3.09 -13.67 -6.05
CA SER A 248 -3.97 -13.08 -7.06
C SER A 248 -4.19 -11.62 -6.67
N MET A 249 -3.92 -10.71 -7.61
CA MET A 249 -4.20 -9.28 -7.49
C MET A 249 -5.67 -9.00 -7.17
N ARG A 250 -6.54 -10.02 -7.21
CA ARG A 250 -7.98 -9.97 -6.92
C ARG A 250 -8.31 -10.14 -5.42
N ASN A 251 -7.35 -10.44 -4.55
CA ASN A 251 -7.60 -10.64 -3.11
C ASN A 251 -7.59 -9.33 -2.31
N PHE A 252 -8.41 -8.35 -2.70
CA PHE A 252 -8.49 -7.06 -2.02
C PHE A 252 -9.10 -7.13 -0.62
N LEU A 253 -10.02 -8.08 -0.41
CA LEU A 253 -10.69 -8.28 0.87
C LEU A 253 -9.80 -9.03 1.87
N THR A 254 -9.94 -8.72 3.15
CA THR A 254 -9.44 -9.59 4.22
C THR A 254 -10.16 -10.95 4.19
N ALA A 255 -9.51 -11.98 4.75
CA ALA A 255 -10.13 -13.29 4.88
C ALA A 255 -11.44 -13.25 5.70
N SER A 256 -11.51 -12.34 6.69
CA SER A 256 -12.71 -12.14 7.50
C SER A 256 -13.84 -11.49 6.70
N SER A 257 -13.54 -10.46 5.90
CA SER A 257 -14.51 -9.79 5.04
C SER A 257 -15.02 -10.70 3.92
N ARG A 258 -14.17 -11.58 3.36
CA ARG A 258 -14.63 -12.61 2.41
C ARG A 258 -15.67 -13.55 3.02
N LYS A 259 -15.47 -14.00 4.28
CA LYS A 259 -16.46 -14.83 4.97
C LYS A 259 -17.77 -14.07 5.17
N THR A 260 -17.71 -12.80 5.55
CA THR A 260 -18.91 -11.94 5.64
C THR A 260 -19.63 -11.84 4.30
N LEU A 261 -18.91 -11.59 3.21
CA LEU A 261 -19.50 -11.49 1.86
C LEU A 261 -20.24 -12.78 1.46
N LEU A 262 -19.66 -13.95 1.75
CA LEU A 262 -20.30 -15.24 1.46
C LEU A 262 -21.64 -15.39 2.20
N MET A 263 -21.68 -15.02 3.49
CA MET A 263 -22.91 -15.10 4.28
C MET A 263 -23.95 -14.05 3.86
N LEU A 264 -23.52 -12.83 3.52
CA LEU A 264 -24.41 -11.80 2.98
C LEU A 264 -25.07 -12.25 1.66
N LYS A 265 -24.30 -12.91 0.78
CA LYS A 265 -24.83 -13.48 -0.47
C LYS A 265 -25.85 -14.60 -0.25
N GLN A 266 -25.86 -15.20 0.93
CA GLN A 266 -26.86 -16.20 1.35
C GLN A 266 -28.10 -15.57 2.00
N GLY A 267 -28.17 -14.22 2.08
CA GLY A 267 -29.28 -13.50 2.70
C GLY A 267 -29.20 -13.38 4.22
N VAL A 268 -28.09 -13.78 4.84
CA VAL A 268 -27.90 -13.68 6.29
C VAL A 268 -27.66 -12.22 6.69
N THR A 269 -28.35 -11.74 7.71
CA THR A 269 -28.26 -10.34 8.17
C THR A 269 -26.98 -10.05 8.95
N ILE A 270 -26.62 -8.77 9.10
CA ILE A 270 -25.43 -8.34 9.86
C ILE A 270 -25.45 -8.89 11.30
N SER A 271 -26.60 -8.83 11.98
CA SER A 271 -26.74 -9.30 13.36
C SER A 271 -26.55 -10.82 13.48
N GLU A 272 -27.13 -11.57 12.54
CA GLU A 272 -26.99 -13.03 12.50
C GLU A 272 -25.55 -13.45 12.16
N ILE A 273 -24.88 -12.74 11.24
CA ILE A 273 -23.46 -12.97 10.96
C ILE A 273 -22.61 -12.69 12.20
N ALA A 274 -22.91 -11.60 12.93
CA ALA A 274 -22.21 -11.24 14.15
C ALA A 274 -22.35 -12.34 15.21
N ALA A 275 -23.57 -12.84 15.43
CA ALA A 275 -23.85 -13.92 16.36
C ALA A 275 -23.20 -15.25 15.94
N ALA A 276 -23.38 -15.68 14.69
CA ALA A 276 -22.85 -16.94 14.16
C ALA A 276 -21.31 -16.99 14.16
N ARG A 277 -20.65 -15.82 14.09
CA ARG A 277 -19.19 -15.71 14.07
C ARG A 277 -18.58 -15.29 15.41
N SER A 278 -19.40 -15.05 16.43
CA SER A 278 -18.97 -14.49 17.74
C SER A 278 -18.18 -13.18 17.59
N LEU A 279 -18.67 -12.28 16.74
CA LEU A 279 -18.07 -10.96 16.48
C LEU A 279 -19.03 -9.85 16.90
N LYS A 280 -18.51 -8.64 17.13
CA LYS A 280 -19.36 -7.45 17.35
C LYS A 280 -20.03 -7.04 16.05
N THR A 281 -21.25 -6.51 16.13
CA THR A 281 -21.98 -5.94 14.98
C THR A 281 -21.13 -4.92 14.23
N ALA A 282 -20.48 -4.00 14.96
CA ALA A 282 -19.57 -3.00 14.38
C ALA A 282 -18.41 -3.63 13.56
N THR A 283 -17.93 -4.82 13.94
CA THR A 283 -16.91 -5.54 13.18
C THR A 283 -17.46 -6.10 11.87
N ILE A 284 -18.72 -6.54 11.86
CA ILE A 284 -19.38 -6.97 10.61
C ILE A 284 -19.67 -5.77 9.71
N GLU A 285 -20.16 -4.67 10.27
CA GLU A 285 -20.33 -3.39 9.56
C GLU A 285 -19.02 -2.92 8.90
N ASP A 286 -17.90 -3.02 9.61
CA ASP A 286 -16.56 -2.74 9.06
C ASP A 286 -16.22 -3.61 7.85
N HIS A 287 -16.55 -4.91 7.91
CA HIS A 287 -16.37 -5.81 6.77
C HIS A 287 -17.26 -5.40 5.58
N VAL A 288 -18.51 -5.00 5.82
CA VAL A 288 -19.43 -4.54 4.76
C VAL A 288 -18.89 -3.28 4.08
N VAL A 289 -18.36 -2.33 4.85
CA VAL A 289 -17.71 -1.14 4.28
C VAL A 289 -16.49 -1.51 3.45
N GLU A 290 -15.63 -2.43 3.93
CA GLU A 290 -14.49 -2.91 3.15
C GLU A 290 -14.92 -3.56 1.82
N ILE A 291 -15.99 -4.35 1.85
CA ILE A 291 -16.58 -4.95 0.64
C ILE A 291 -17.01 -3.87 -0.34
N ALA A 292 -17.82 -2.90 0.10
CA ALA A 292 -18.30 -1.81 -0.76
C ALA A 292 -17.19 -0.93 -1.35
N ILE A 293 -16.03 -0.82 -0.66
CA ILE A 293 -14.87 -0.09 -1.17
C ILE A 293 -14.21 -0.84 -2.34
N HIS A 294 -14.20 -2.17 -2.31
CA HIS A 294 -13.46 -3.01 -3.25
C HIS A 294 -14.32 -3.63 -4.35
N ASP A 295 -15.63 -3.70 -4.16
CA ASP A 295 -16.59 -4.20 -5.13
C ASP A 295 -17.60 -3.10 -5.48
N PRO A 296 -17.39 -2.35 -6.59
CA PRO A 296 -18.31 -1.30 -7.03
C PRO A 296 -19.73 -1.79 -7.35
N PHE A 297 -19.88 -3.09 -7.63
CA PHE A 297 -21.17 -3.71 -7.94
C PHE A 297 -21.88 -4.26 -6.70
N PHE A 298 -21.29 -4.14 -5.52
CA PHE A 298 -21.92 -4.54 -4.28
C PHE A 298 -23.12 -3.65 -3.96
N SER A 299 -24.33 -4.23 -3.96
CA SER A 299 -25.55 -3.51 -3.59
C SER A 299 -25.52 -3.16 -2.10
N ILE A 300 -25.67 -1.88 -1.81
CA ILE A 300 -25.81 -1.35 -0.45
C ILE A 300 -27.27 -1.09 -0.07
N ASP A 301 -28.22 -1.35 -0.98
CA ASP A 301 -29.66 -1.11 -0.79
C ASP A 301 -30.22 -1.77 0.48
N PRO A 302 -29.76 -2.97 0.90
CA PRO A 302 -30.21 -3.57 2.17
C PRO A 302 -29.83 -2.77 3.43
N PHE A 303 -28.88 -1.83 3.32
CA PHE A 303 -28.34 -1.08 4.45
C PHE A 303 -28.67 0.42 4.38
N LEU A 304 -28.88 0.93 3.17
CA LEU A 304 -29.10 2.35 2.91
C LEU A 304 -29.93 2.52 1.65
N SER A 305 -31.12 3.12 1.77
CA SER A 305 -31.95 3.42 0.61
C SER A 305 -31.36 4.57 -0.21
N LYS A 306 -31.75 4.65 -1.49
CA LYS A 306 -31.29 5.72 -2.40
C LYS A 306 -31.57 7.13 -1.86
N GLY A 307 -32.75 7.36 -1.27
CA GLY A 307 -33.09 8.65 -0.68
C GLY A 307 -32.22 9.02 0.52
N GLU A 308 -31.85 8.03 1.35
CA GLU A 308 -30.94 8.24 2.48
C GLU A 308 -29.50 8.49 2.01
N LEU A 309 -29.06 7.77 0.98
CA LEU A 309 -27.78 8.01 0.32
C LEU A 309 -27.68 9.46 -0.15
N ASP A 310 -28.67 9.94 -0.91
CA ASP A 310 -28.71 11.31 -1.44
C ASP A 310 -28.68 12.38 -0.33
N ILE A 311 -29.40 12.14 0.77
CA ILE A 311 -29.39 13.05 1.93
C ILE A 311 -27.99 13.15 2.54
N ILE A 312 -27.33 12.01 2.76
CA ILE A 312 -26.01 11.97 3.39
C ILE A 312 -24.94 12.58 2.48
N THR A 313 -24.92 12.22 1.19
CA THR A 313 -23.92 12.73 0.23
C THR A 313 -24.07 14.23 0.02
N THR A 314 -25.31 14.73 -0.12
CA THR A 314 -25.60 16.18 -0.22
C THR A 314 -25.17 16.92 1.05
N CYS A 315 -25.39 16.34 2.23
CA CYS A 315 -24.94 16.94 3.49
C CYS A 315 -23.42 17.03 3.55
N ALA A 316 -22.71 15.95 3.19
CA ALA A 316 -21.25 15.92 3.15
C ALA A 316 -20.67 16.98 2.20
N GLU A 317 -21.31 17.19 1.04
CA GLU A 317 -20.92 18.20 0.04
C GLU A 317 -21.13 19.62 0.55
N LYS A 318 -22.30 19.91 1.12
CA LYS A 318 -22.62 21.22 1.69
C LYS A 318 -21.66 21.60 2.80
N LEU A 319 -21.32 20.64 3.66
CA LEU A 319 -20.36 20.83 4.76
C LEU A 319 -18.90 20.78 4.30
N ARG A 320 -18.63 20.35 3.07
CA ARG A 320 -17.30 20.06 2.52
C ARG A 320 -16.46 19.22 3.49
N THR A 321 -17.05 18.13 3.99
CA THR A 321 -16.37 17.28 4.97
C THR A 321 -16.66 15.80 4.78
N ASN A 322 -15.67 14.96 5.11
CA ASN A 322 -15.81 13.51 5.27
C ASN A 322 -15.74 13.08 6.75
N LYS A 323 -15.82 14.03 7.70
CA LYS A 323 -15.89 13.71 9.15
C LYS A 323 -17.27 13.18 9.49
N LEU A 324 -17.33 11.89 9.82
CA LEU A 324 -18.56 11.18 10.18
C LEU A 324 -19.36 11.88 11.29
N LYS A 325 -18.66 12.35 12.34
CA LYS A 325 -19.28 13.06 13.48
C LYS A 325 -20.00 14.33 13.03
N ARG A 326 -19.37 15.16 12.18
CA ARG A 326 -19.98 16.41 11.69
C ARG A 326 -21.20 16.15 10.82
N ILE A 327 -21.13 15.14 9.95
CA ILE A 327 -22.27 14.76 9.09
C ILE A 327 -23.42 14.23 9.96
N ASN A 328 -23.13 13.37 10.94
CA ASN A 328 -24.12 12.84 11.87
C ASN A 328 -24.82 13.95 12.67
N GLU A 329 -24.04 14.88 13.25
CA GLU A 329 -24.55 16.02 14.02
C GLU A 329 -25.43 16.93 13.15
N SER A 330 -25.00 17.25 11.93
CA SER A 330 -25.79 18.07 10.99
C SER A 330 -27.08 17.41 10.53
N LEU A 331 -27.17 16.08 10.61
CA LEU A 331 -28.35 15.29 10.31
C LEU A 331 -29.11 14.88 11.58
N ASN A 332 -28.85 15.55 12.71
CA ASN A 332 -29.50 15.34 14.01
C ASN A 332 -29.45 13.89 14.49
N GLY A 333 -28.36 13.17 14.20
CA GLY A 333 -28.20 11.77 14.60
C GLY A 333 -29.09 10.78 13.86
N LYS A 334 -29.78 11.20 12.77
CA LYS A 334 -30.73 10.35 12.03
C LYS A 334 -30.11 9.08 11.44
N PHE A 335 -28.82 9.11 11.09
CA PHE A 335 -28.12 8.02 10.42
C PHE A 335 -26.98 7.49 11.26
N SER A 336 -26.81 6.16 11.30
CA SER A 336 -25.69 5.55 12.01
C SER A 336 -24.35 5.89 11.34
N TYR A 337 -23.25 5.79 12.09
CA TYR A 337 -21.91 5.95 11.52
C TYR A 337 -21.61 4.94 10.40
N PHE A 338 -22.17 3.73 10.50
CA PHE A 338 -22.10 2.73 9.44
C PHE A 338 -22.76 3.21 8.14
N GLN A 339 -23.99 3.72 8.23
CA GLN A 339 -24.71 4.26 7.07
C GLN A 339 -23.99 5.44 6.43
N ILE A 340 -23.47 6.37 7.24
CA ILE A 340 -22.70 7.51 6.74
C ILE A 340 -21.44 7.04 6.02
N ARG A 341 -20.74 6.03 6.55
CA ARG A 341 -19.55 5.48 5.89
C ARG A 341 -19.89 4.81 4.56
N LEU A 342 -20.96 4.02 4.49
CA LEU A 342 -21.38 3.41 3.22
C LEU A 342 -21.72 4.47 2.17
N ALA A 343 -22.41 5.55 2.58
CA ALA A 343 -22.73 6.66 1.69
C ALA A 343 -21.47 7.33 1.12
N LEU A 344 -20.50 7.65 1.99
CA LEU A 344 -19.24 8.25 1.57
C LEU A 344 -18.42 7.33 0.65
N THR A 345 -18.44 6.01 0.89
CA THR A 345 -17.78 5.04 0.01
C THR A 345 -18.40 5.04 -1.39
N GLN A 346 -19.74 5.00 -1.49
CA GLN A 346 -20.39 4.97 -2.80
C GLN A 346 -20.16 6.24 -3.61
N LYS A 347 -20.13 7.40 -2.94
CA LYS A 347 -19.79 8.67 -3.58
C LYS A 347 -18.43 8.63 -4.28
N VAL A 348 -17.42 7.97 -3.70
CA VAL A 348 -16.10 7.87 -4.33
C VAL A 348 -16.14 6.95 -5.55
N ASN A 349 -16.80 5.80 -5.45
CA ASN A 349 -16.90 4.85 -6.57
C ASN A 349 -17.66 5.41 -7.78
N GLN A 350 -18.52 6.42 -7.61
CA GLN A 350 -19.22 7.09 -8.72
C GLN A 350 -18.35 8.12 -9.47
N ASN A 351 -17.22 8.52 -8.87
CA ASN A 351 -16.30 9.52 -9.43
C ASN A 351 -15.00 8.90 -9.99
N GLU A 352 -14.79 7.59 -9.82
CA GLU A 352 -13.72 6.77 -10.42
C GLU A 352 -14.23 6.11 -11.70
#